data_AF-A0A3C0L7P2-F1
#
_entry.id   AF-A0A3C0L7P2-F1
#
_cell.length_a   1.000
_cell.length_b   1.000
_cell.length_c   1.000
_cell.angle_alpha   90.00
_cell.angle_beta   90.00
_cell.angle_gamma   90.00
#
_symmetry.space_group_name_H-M   'P 1'
#
loop_
_entity.id
_entity.type
_entity.pdbx_description
1 polymer ?
#
loop_
_entity_poly.entity_id
_entity_poly.type
_entity_poly.pdbx_seq_one_letter_code
_entity_poly.pdbx_strand_id
1 'polypeptide(L)'
;MTLSKSKIKFKLILSLITLLTIFCFTISAFSANAANIDEQLEQLKSIISSSSSYSAFQSRMILNSAQDLLELGIPFEDTKKIIENSIEESFDAYSVKKVFDVILETQQEGLPTEPLINKVNEGFAKNVDKTVIISVISTKVENLKKASMLLNEARQEGLEINGEEEMVEILADSLENDVPQESLFWLLKTGTTEGKNIEEISEISEELSYLSLLATDSGLSSEEISLLFKKAIDNSNSTEDMCENIQNSLEAEISTAKIEGGEGKPSATSDTGTLPTSTTESPVEIGETPTQETGEAPTETGSAPEPSTPPAEETPSPPEN
;
A
#
# COMPACT_ATOMS: atom_id res chain seq x y z
N MET A 1 30.99 47.80 -36.39
CA MET A 1 31.81 46.57 -36.28
C MET A 1 30.97 45.40 -36.79
N THR A 2 31.02 45.11 -38.09
CA THR A 2 30.17 44.10 -38.75
C THR A 2 30.78 42.71 -38.56
N LEU A 3 30.28 41.94 -37.59
CA LEU A 3 30.60 40.51 -37.52
C LEU A 3 30.13 39.85 -38.82
N SER A 4 31.06 39.25 -39.57
CA SER A 4 30.75 38.63 -40.85
C SER A 4 29.72 37.52 -40.66
N LYS A 5 28.64 37.59 -41.44
CA LYS A 5 27.49 36.67 -41.44
C LYS A 5 27.90 35.17 -41.50
N SER A 6 29.11 34.88 -41.98
CA SER A 6 29.72 33.55 -42.01
C SER A 6 30.09 32.98 -40.63
N LYS A 7 30.54 33.82 -39.68
CA LYS A 7 30.97 33.36 -38.35
C LYS A 7 29.79 32.91 -37.48
N ILE A 8 28.62 33.53 -37.66
CA ILE A 8 27.40 33.18 -36.92
C ILE A 8 26.85 31.83 -37.40
N LYS A 9 26.86 31.58 -38.72
CA LYS A 9 26.42 30.29 -39.29
C LYS A 9 27.30 29.12 -38.85
N PHE A 10 28.63 29.33 -38.77
CA PHE A 10 29.55 28.30 -38.31
C PHE A 10 29.34 27.94 -36.84
N LYS A 11 29.08 28.93 -35.96
CA LYS A 11 28.77 28.67 -34.55
C LYS A 11 27.47 27.90 -34.35
N LEU A 12 26.42 28.21 -35.13
CA LEU A 12 25.14 27.50 -35.07
C LEU A 12 25.28 26.03 -35.50
N ILE A 13 26.02 25.77 -36.58
CA ILE A 13 26.27 24.40 -37.05
C ILE A 13 27.10 23.62 -36.01
N LEU A 14 28.13 24.23 -35.43
CA LEU A 14 28.94 23.57 -34.41
C LEU A 14 28.11 23.24 -33.15
N SER A 15 27.27 24.17 -32.69
CA SER A 15 26.36 23.94 -31.55
C SER A 15 25.35 22.83 -31.82
N LEU A 16 24.83 22.73 -33.04
CA LEU A 16 23.89 21.68 -33.43
C LEU A 16 24.57 20.30 -33.47
N ILE A 17 25.81 20.23 -33.97
CA ILE A 17 26.60 18.99 -33.96
C ILE A 17 26.90 18.57 -32.53
N THR A 18 27.28 19.50 -31.64
CA THR A 18 27.52 19.18 -30.22
C THR A 18 26.26 18.66 -29.53
N LEU A 19 25.11 19.30 -29.75
CA LEU A 19 23.82 18.85 -29.22
C LEU A 19 23.45 17.45 -29.75
N LEU A 20 23.63 17.22 -31.04
CA LEU A 20 23.36 15.92 -31.67
C LEU A 20 24.29 14.83 -31.14
N THR A 21 25.58 15.13 -30.92
CA THR A 21 26.50 14.16 -30.32
C THR A 21 26.13 13.83 -28.88
N ILE A 22 25.72 14.82 -28.07
CA ILE A 22 25.25 14.56 -26.69
C ILE A 22 24.00 13.67 -26.73
N PHE A 23 23.05 13.96 -27.62
CA PHE A 23 21.83 13.18 -27.79
C PHE A 23 22.11 11.73 -28.28
N CYS A 24 23.07 11.54 -29.19
CA CYS A 24 23.47 10.19 -29.64
C CYS A 24 24.22 9.39 -28.55
N PHE A 25 24.98 10.06 -27.67
CA PHE A 25 25.67 9.38 -26.57
C PHE A 25 24.72 9.01 -25.43
N THR A 26 23.66 9.78 -25.16
CA THR A 26 22.66 9.42 -24.13
C THR A 26 21.78 8.25 -24.56
N ILE A 27 21.45 8.11 -25.85
CA ILE A 27 20.69 6.94 -26.35
C ILE A 27 21.54 5.65 -26.28
N SER A 28 22.85 5.76 -26.47
CA SER A 28 23.74 4.59 -26.49
C SER A 28 24.05 4.04 -25.10
N ALA A 29 23.97 4.85 -24.05
CA ALA A 29 24.18 4.40 -22.66
C ALA A 29 22.96 3.64 -22.09
N PHE A 30 21.77 3.80 -22.68
CA PHE A 30 20.55 3.09 -22.27
C PHE A 30 20.39 1.72 -22.94
N SER A 31 21.15 1.44 -24.01
CA SER A 31 21.03 0.20 -24.78
C SER A 31 21.91 -0.95 -24.26
N ALA A 32 22.73 -0.72 -23.23
CA ALA A 32 23.70 -1.72 -22.75
C ALA A 32 23.16 -2.70 -21.70
N ASN A 33 21.89 -2.59 -21.28
CA ASN A 33 21.30 -3.47 -20.27
C ASN A 33 19.89 -4.00 -20.60
N ALA A 34 19.42 -3.86 -21.85
CA ALA A 34 18.18 -4.49 -22.28
C ALA A 34 18.46 -5.96 -22.63
N ALA A 35 18.59 -6.82 -21.62
CA ALA A 35 18.44 -8.25 -21.84
C ALA A 35 17.09 -8.47 -22.54
N ASN A 36 17.08 -9.29 -23.59
CA ASN A 36 15.83 -9.62 -24.27
C ASN A 36 14.91 -10.31 -23.25
N ILE A 37 13.61 -10.01 -23.27
CA ILE A 37 12.59 -10.65 -22.42
C ILE A 37 12.71 -12.18 -22.51
N ASP A 38 13.04 -12.74 -23.69
CA ASP A 38 13.30 -14.17 -23.86
C ASP A 38 14.43 -14.71 -22.96
N GLU A 39 15.53 -13.95 -22.82
CA GLU A 39 16.66 -14.32 -21.97
C GLU A 39 16.28 -14.23 -20.49
N GLN A 40 15.57 -13.18 -20.10
CA GLN A 40 15.03 -13.00 -18.76
C GLN A 40 14.07 -14.15 -18.39
N LEU A 41 13.18 -14.54 -19.29
CA LEU A 41 12.25 -15.65 -19.07
C LEU A 41 12.95 -17.00 -18.94
N GLU A 42 14.00 -17.28 -19.72
CA GLU A 42 14.77 -18.51 -19.54
C GLU A 42 15.51 -18.53 -18.19
N GLN A 43 15.96 -17.37 -17.69
CA GLN A 43 16.51 -17.27 -16.32
C GLN A 43 15.45 -17.55 -15.25
N LEU A 44 14.26 -16.92 -15.33
CA LEU A 44 13.16 -17.17 -14.38
C LEU A 44 12.72 -18.63 -14.41
N LYS A 45 12.61 -19.21 -15.60
CA LYS A 45 12.28 -20.63 -15.79
C LYS A 45 13.32 -21.55 -15.15
N SER A 46 14.61 -21.21 -15.26
CA SER A 46 15.68 -21.96 -14.59
C SER A 46 15.54 -21.90 -13.07
N ILE A 47 15.25 -20.73 -12.49
CA ILE A 47 15.03 -20.55 -11.05
C ILE A 47 13.85 -21.40 -10.57
N ILE A 48 12.70 -21.24 -11.23
CA ILE A 48 11.46 -21.96 -10.90
C ILE A 48 11.67 -23.48 -11.01
N SER A 49 12.29 -23.95 -12.09
CA SER A 49 12.48 -25.40 -12.35
C SER A 49 13.55 -26.03 -11.47
N SER A 50 14.47 -25.22 -10.92
CA SER A 50 15.47 -25.69 -9.95
C SER A 50 14.86 -25.94 -8.57
N SER A 51 13.75 -25.25 -8.26
CA SER A 51 12.96 -25.53 -7.07
C SER A 51 12.07 -26.75 -7.31
N SER A 52 12.09 -27.73 -6.41
CA SER A 52 11.08 -28.79 -6.42
C SER A 52 9.74 -28.33 -5.81
N SER A 53 9.59 -27.02 -5.58
CA SER A 53 8.47 -26.41 -4.87
C SER A 53 7.18 -26.40 -5.70
N TYR A 54 7.31 -26.37 -7.03
CA TYR A 54 6.17 -26.23 -7.94
C TYR A 54 6.09 -27.38 -8.95
N SER A 55 4.87 -27.83 -9.23
CA SER A 55 4.62 -28.75 -10.36
C SER A 55 4.92 -28.06 -11.70
N ALA A 56 5.07 -28.85 -12.76
CA ALA A 56 5.26 -28.30 -14.11
C ALA A 56 4.13 -27.36 -14.55
N PHE A 57 2.89 -27.67 -14.16
CA PHE A 57 1.73 -26.81 -14.42
C PHE A 57 1.83 -25.48 -13.67
N GLN A 58 2.13 -25.53 -12.37
CA GLN A 58 2.31 -24.33 -11.54
C GLN A 58 3.48 -23.47 -12.00
N SER A 59 4.60 -24.11 -12.38
CA SER A 59 5.78 -23.43 -12.91
C SER A 59 5.44 -22.63 -14.17
N ARG A 60 4.68 -23.24 -15.11
CA ARG A 60 4.22 -22.56 -16.32
C ARG A 60 3.28 -21.40 -16.01
N MET A 61 2.38 -21.58 -15.03
CA MET A 61 1.45 -20.53 -14.61
C MET A 61 2.20 -19.30 -14.07
N ILE A 62 3.17 -19.50 -13.15
CA ILE A 62 3.99 -18.41 -12.63
C ILE A 62 4.82 -17.77 -13.74
N LEU A 63 5.43 -18.56 -14.62
CA LEU A 63 6.26 -18.04 -15.71
C LEU A 63 5.45 -17.19 -16.70
N ASN A 64 4.22 -17.59 -17.03
CA ASN A 64 3.33 -16.77 -17.87
C ASN A 64 3.01 -15.44 -17.19
N SER A 65 2.65 -15.44 -15.90
CA SER A 65 2.39 -14.19 -15.17
C SER A 65 3.63 -13.31 -15.05
N ALA A 66 4.82 -13.92 -14.90
CA ALA A 66 6.09 -13.18 -14.90
C ALA A 66 6.37 -12.53 -16.27
N GLN A 67 6.06 -13.24 -17.36
CA GLN A 67 6.12 -12.67 -18.71
C GLN A 67 5.22 -11.44 -18.84
N ASP A 68 3.97 -11.53 -18.39
CA ASP A 68 3.02 -10.41 -18.44
C ASP A 68 3.56 -9.19 -17.68
N LEU A 69 4.18 -9.38 -16.51
CA LEU A 69 4.83 -8.30 -15.74
C LEU A 69 5.98 -7.64 -16.52
N LEU A 70 6.88 -8.44 -17.11
CA LEU A 70 8.00 -7.92 -17.91
C LEU A 70 7.52 -7.14 -19.14
N GLU A 71 6.47 -7.63 -19.80
CA GLU A 71 5.86 -6.98 -20.96
C GLU A 71 5.19 -5.64 -20.60
N LEU A 72 4.68 -5.50 -19.37
CA LEU A 72 4.18 -4.23 -18.84
C LEU A 72 5.27 -3.31 -18.26
N GLY A 73 6.54 -3.70 -18.34
CA GLY A 73 7.67 -2.87 -17.93
C GLY A 73 8.02 -2.99 -16.44
N ILE A 74 7.47 -3.96 -15.72
CA ILE A 74 7.92 -4.25 -14.35
C ILE A 74 9.36 -4.76 -14.41
N PRO A 75 10.28 -4.25 -13.57
CA PRO A 75 11.68 -4.63 -13.63
C PRO A 75 11.91 -6.14 -13.42
N PHE A 76 12.85 -6.68 -14.20
CA PHE A 76 13.23 -8.09 -14.11
C PHE A 76 13.71 -8.49 -12.72
N GLU A 77 14.54 -7.66 -12.08
CA GLU A 77 15.07 -8.01 -10.76
C GLU A 77 13.98 -8.02 -9.68
N ASP A 78 12.95 -7.18 -9.78
CA ASP A 78 11.81 -7.23 -8.86
C ASP A 78 10.99 -8.50 -9.05
N THR A 79 10.69 -8.83 -10.31
CA THR A 79 9.96 -10.07 -10.66
C THR A 79 10.73 -11.31 -10.21
N LYS A 80 12.04 -11.34 -10.47
CA LYS A 80 12.95 -12.41 -10.05
C LYS A 80 13.00 -12.55 -8.53
N LYS A 81 13.18 -11.43 -7.81
CA LYS A 81 13.26 -11.41 -6.36
C LYS A 81 11.98 -11.92 -5.70
N ILE A 82 10.80 -11.57 -6.23
CA ILE A 82 9.53 -12.12 -5.73
C ILE A 82 9.49 -13.65 -5.90
N ILE A 83 9.93 -14.19 -7.04
CA ILE A 83 9.97 -15.64 -7.28
C ILE A 83 10.96 -16.33 -6.34
N GLU A 84 12.17 -15.80 -6.22
CA GLU A 84 13.21 -16.35 -5.35
C GLU A 84 12.74 -16.40 -3.88
N ASN A 85 12.23 -15.28 -3.37
CA ASN A 85 11.70 -15.19 -2.01
C ASN A 85 10.48 -16.10 -1.81
N SER A 86 9.61 -16.22 -2.81
CA SER A 86 8.46 -17.12 -2.74
C SER A 86 8.86 -18.59 -2.63
N ILE A 87 9.94 -18.98 -3.31
CA ILE A 87 10.49 -20.34 -3.22
C ILE A 87 11.13 -20.56 -1.84
N GLU A 88 11.92 -19.60 -1.37
CA GLU A 88 12.61 -19.65 -0.07
C GLU A 88 11.59 -19.77 1.09
N GLU A 89 10.57 -18.91 1.10
CA GLU A 89 9.53 -18.87 2.12
C GLU A 89 8.38 -19.86 1.87
N SER A 90 8.55 -20.80 0.93
CA SER A 90 7.58 -21.87 0.62
C SER A 90 6.16 -21.37 0.30
N PHE A 91 6.04 -20.21 -0.36
CA PHE A 91 4.77 -19.72 -0.89
C PHE A 91 4.25 -20.67 -1.96
N ASP A 92 2.97 -21.02 -1.89
CA ASP A 92 2.36 -21.82 -2.94
C ASP A 92 2.17 -21.01 -4.22
N ALA A 93 2.20 -21.69 -5.36
CA ALA A 93 2.15 -21.07 -6.66
C ALA A 93 0.91 -20.19 -6.92
N TYR A 94 -0.22 -20.48 -6.26
CA TYR A 94 -1.43 -19.68 -6.43
C TYR A 94 -1.31 -18.36 -5.66
N SER A 95 -0.70 -18.36 -4.48
CA SER A 95 -0.35 -17.13 -3.76
C SER A 95 0.64 -16.27 -4.54
N VAL A 96 1.68 -16.87 -5.15
CA VAL A 96 2.61 -16.13 -6.02
C VAL A 96 1.87 -15.51 -7.21
N LYS A 97 1.01 -16.29 -7.87
CA LYS A 97 0.17 -15.76 -8.96
C LYS A 97 -0.71 -14.60 -8.50
N LYS A 98 -1.34 -14.69 -7.33
CA LYS A 98 -2.16 -13.59 -6.80
C LYS A 98 -1.36 -12.31 -6.57
N VAL A 99 -0.14 -12.42 -6.03
CA VAL A 99 0.76 -11.27 -5.89
C VAL A 99 1.05 -10.64 -7.26
N PHE A 100 1.38 -11.47 -8.26
CA PHE A 100 1.60 -11.00 -9.63
C PHE A 100 0.35 -10.37 -10.26
N ASP A 101 -0.82 -10.97 -10.08
CA ASP A 101 -2.09 -10.44 -10.59
C ASP A 101 -2.36 -9.05 -10.00
N VAL A 102 -2.15 -8.86 -8.69
CA VAL A 102 -2.34 -7.55 -8.02
C VAL A 102 -1.38 -6.48 -8.59
N ILE A 103 -0.10 -6.83 -8.81
CA ILE A 103 0.88 -5.91 -9.40
C ILE A 103 0.51 -5.59 -10.86
N LEU A 104 0.11 -6.61 -11.62
CA LEU A 104 -0.28 -6.48 -13.03
C LEU A 104 -1.50 -5.56 -13.19
N GLU A 105 -2.55 -5.80 -12.41
CA GLU A 105 -3.77 -4.98 -12.41
C GLU A 105 -3.46 -3.52 -12.05
N THR A 106 -2.62 -3.31 -11.04
CA THR A 106 -2.17 -1.96 -10.62
C THR A 106 -1.44 -1.23 -11.75
N GLN A 107 -0.50 -1.91 -12.42
CA GLN A 107 0.24 -1.35 -13.56
C GLN A 107 -0.70 -1.01 -14.74
N GLN A 108 -1.68 -1.86 -15.01
CA GLN A 108 -2.66 -1.66 -16.09
C GLN A 108 -3.58 -0.46 -15.83
N GLU A 109 -3.87 -0.16 -14.56
CA GLU A 109 -4.59 1.03 -14.15
C GLU A 109 -3.72 2.30 -14.16
N GLY A 110 -2.41 2.16 -14.45
CA GLY A 110 -1.47 3.29 -14.48
C GLY A 110 -1.08 3.79 -13.08
N LEU A 111 -1.24 2.96 -12.06
CA LEU A 111 -0.86 3.27 -10.68
C LEU A 111 0.58 2.79 -10.39
N PRO A 112 1.28 3.43 -9.44
CA PRO A 112 2.64 3.04 -9.07
C PRO A 112 2.66 1.62 -8.48
N THR A 113 3.60 0.80 -8.97
CA THR A 113 3.76 -0.59 -8.53
C THR A 113 4.90 -0.81 -7.55
N GLU A 114 5.88 0.11 -7.51
CA GLU A 114 7.02 0.03 -6.58
C GLU A 114 6.58 -0.09 -5.11
N PRO A 115 5.58 0.68 -4.60
CA PRO A 115 5.10 0.51 -3.24
C PRO A 115 4.58 -0.89 -2.93
N LEU A 116 3.92 -1.56 -3.89
CA LEU A 116 3.41 -2.92 -3.73
C LEU A 116 4.55 -3.93 -3.67
N ILE A 117 5.51 -3.81 -4.58
CA ILE A 117 6.69 -4.67 -4.65
C ILE A 117 7.51 -4.55 -3.36
N ASN A 118 7.70 -3.34 -2.86
CA ASN A 118 8.38 -3.08 -1.59
C ASN A 118 7.66 -3.74 -0.42
N LYS A 119 6.33 -3.66 -0.37
CA LYS A 119 5.51 -4.28 0.69
C LYS A 119 5.54 -5.81 0.64
N VAL A 120 5.52 -6.40 -0.55
CA VAL A 120 5.71 -7.84 -0.75
C VAL A 120 7.07 -8.28 -0.21
N ASN A 121 8.13 -7.58 -0.61
CA ASN A 121 9.50 -7.87 -0.18
C ASN A 121 9.69 -7.69 1.33
N GLU A 122 9.08 -6.67 1.92
CA GLU A 122 9.06 -6.46 3.37
C GLU A 122 8.38 -7.64 4.09
N GLY A 123 7.24 -8.10 3.58
CA GLY A 123 6.52 -9.25 4.11
C GLY A 123 7.36 -10.52 4.06
N PHE A 124 8.06 -10.79 2.95
CA PHE A 124 9.01 -11.91 2.86
C PHE A 124 10.15 -11.77 3.89
N ALA A 125 10.78 -10.60 3.97
CA ALA A 125 11.89 -10.36 4.91
C ALA A 125 11.48 -10.53 6.38
N LYS A 126 10.20 -10.31 6.70
CA LYS A 126 9.61 -10.49 8.03
C LYS A 126 8.98 -11.88 8.23
N ASN A 127 9.05 -12.77 7.24
CA ASN A 127 8.38 -14.08 7.23
C ASN A 127 6.89 -13.97 7.62
N VAL A 128 6.21 -13.00 7.01
CA VAL A 128 4.78 -12.76 7.21
C VAL A 128 3.98 -13.81 6.45
N ASP A 129 2.87 -14.27 7.03
CA ASP A 129 1.99 -15.22 6.38
C ASP A 129 1.48 -14.68 5.02
N LYS A 130 1.44 -15.56 4.01
CA LYS A 130 1.02 -15.23 2.64
C LYS A 130 -0.33 -14.56 2.53
N THR A 131 -1.29 -14.94 3.37
CA THR A 131 -2.63 -14.33 3.37
C THR A 131 -2.58 -12.91 3.89
N VAL A 132 -1.71 -12.63 4.85
CA VAL A 132 -1.47 -11.28 5.38
C VAL A 132 -0.74 -10.43 4.35
N ILE A 133 0.32 -10.93 3.69
CA ILE A 133 1.00 -10.18 2.62
C ILE A 133 -0.01 -9.77 1.53
N ILE A 134 -0.80 -10.72 1.03
CA ILE A 134 -1.81 -10.48 0.00
C ILE A 134 -2.84 -9.44 0.49
N SER A 135 -3.32 -9.56 1.73
CA SER A 135 -4.26 -8.60 2.29
C SER A 135 -3.68 -7.19 2.35
N VAL A 136 -2.44 -7.05 2.82
CA VAL A 136 -1.77 -5.74 2.96
C VAL A 136 -1.56 -5.09 1.60
N ILE A 137 -1.10 -5.83 0.60
CA ILE A 137 -0.92 -5.25 -0.75
C ILE A 137 -2.25 -4.91 -1.41
N SER A 138 -3.32 -5.69 -1.18
CA SER A 138 -4.66 -5.34 -1.66
C SER A 138 -5.18 -4.06 -1.01
N THR A 139 -4.96 -3.87 0.30
CA THR A 139 -5.29 -2.60 0.98
C THR A 139 -4.48 -1.44 0.40
N LYS A 140 -3.18 -1.64 0.12
CA LYS A 140 -2.32 -0.63 -0.50
C LYS A 140 -2.84 -0.21 -1.88
N VAL A 141 -3.31 -1.16 -2.70
CA VAL A 141 -3.95 -0.86 -4.00
C VAL A 141 -5.17 0.03 -3.83
N GLU A 142 -6.04 -0.27 -2.87
CA GLU A 142 -7.21 0.57 -2.61
C GLU A 142 -6.83 1.99 -2.15
N ASN A 143 -5.75 2.13 -1.39
CA ASN A 143 -5.23 3.44 -1.01
C ASN A 143 -4.64 4.20 -2.22
N LEU A 144 -3.91 3.52 -3.11
CA LEU A 144 -3.40 4.10 -4.35
C LEU A 144 -4.54 4.59 -5.26
N LYS A 145 -5.62 3.80 -5.39
CA LYS A 145 -6.82 4.21 -6.14
C LYS A 145 -7.46 5.45 -5.56
N LYS A 146 -7.67 5.49 -4.24
CA LYS A 146 -8.23 6.66 -3.55
C LYS A 146 -7.34 7.89 -3.71
N ALA A 147 -6.03 7.74 -3.51
CA ALA A 147 -5.05 8.81 -3.69
C ALA A 147 -5.08 9.37 -5.12
N SER A 148 -5.09 8.50 -6.14
CA SER A 148 -5.22 8.90 -7.54
C SER A 148 -6.54 9.62 -7.81
N MET A 149 -7.66 9.17 -7.24
CA MET A 149 -8.94 9.88 -7.36
C MET A 149 -8.89 11.28 -6.75
N LEU A 150 -8.39 11.41 -5.52
CA LEU A 150 -8.24 12.70 -4.83
C LEU A 150 -7.40 13.68 -5.65
N LEU A 151 -6.27 13.22 -6.16
CA LEU A 151 -5.35 14.03 -6.94
C LEU A 151 -5.97 14.46 -8.29
N ASN A 152 -6.72 13.55 -8.93
CA ASN A 152 -7.47 13.85 -10.15
C ASN A 152 -8.56 14.92 -9.94
N GLU A 153 -9.23 14.90 -8.80
CA GLU A 153 -10.21 15.93 -8.42
C GLU A 153 -9.50 17.28 -8.19
N ALA A 154 -8.39 17.30 -7.44
CA ALA A 154 -7.60 18.51 -7.22
C ALA A 154 -7.08 19.13 -8.52
N ARG A 155 -6.65 18.30 -9.48
CA ARG A 155 -6.27 18.73 -10.83
C ARG A 155 -7.40 19.45 -11.57
N GLN A 156 -8.62 18.95 -11.46
CA GLN A 156 -9.80 19.59 -12.06
C GLN A 156 -10.14 20.92 -11.40
N GLU A 157 -9.77 21.10 -10.13
CA GLU A 157 -9.90 22.37 -9.40
C GLU A 157 -8.74 23.35 -9.65
N GLY A 158 -7.71 22.95 -10.40
CA GLY A 158 -6.67 23.83 -10.89
C GLY A 158 -5.28 23.59 -10.30
N LEU A 159 -5.06 22.50 -9.56
CA LEU A 159 -3.73 22.12 -9.09
C LEU A 159 -2.82 21.76 -10.27
N GLU A 160 -1.70 22.46 -10.40
CA GLU A 160 -0.65 22.10 -11.35
C GLU A 160 0.15 20.93 -10.78
N ILE A 161 0.10 19.77 -11.45
CA ILE A 161 0.75 18.56 -10.99
C ILE A 161 1.97 18.27 -11.86
N ASN A 162 3.14 18.33 -11.24
CA ASN A 162 4.36 17.69 -11.71
C ASN A 162 4.65 16.53 -10.76
N GLY A 163 5.09 15.36 -11.25
CA GLY A 163 5.35 14.21 -10.36
C GLY A 163 4.07 13.54 -9.82
N GLU A 164 3.09 13.28 -10.69
CA GLU A 164 1.80 12.64 -10.33
C GLU A 164 1.98 11.33 -9.55
N GLU A 165 2.94 10.51 -9.96
CA GLU A 165 3.22 9.21 -9.34
C GLU A 165 3.66 9.35 -7.87
N GLU A 166 4.66 10.20 -7.61
CA GLU A 166 5.18 10.48 -6.26
C GLU A 166 4.10 11.01 -5.32
N MET A 167 3.25 11.93 -5.81
CA MET A 167 2.15 12.44 -4.98
C MET A 167 1.09 11.38 -4.68
N VAL A 168 0.78 10.49 -5.63
CA VAL A 168 -0.14 9.37 -5.38
C VAL A 168 0.42 8.45 -4.31
N GLU A 169 1.72 8.18 -4.31
CA GLU A 169 2.38 7.39 -3.27
C GLU A 169 2.28 8.04 -1.89
N ILE A 170 2.64 9.33 -1.79
CA ILE A 170 2.58 10.08 -0.52
C ILE A 170 1.17 10.10 0.06
N LEU A 171 0.15 10.38 -0.76
CA LEU A 171 -1.24 10.37 -0.32
C LEU A 171 -1.70 8.98 0.10
N ALA A 172 -1.28 7.92 -0.61
CA ALA A 172 -1.61 6.55 -0.26
C ALA A 172 -0.93 6.11 1.05
N ASP A 173 0.28 6.58 1.32
CA ASP A 173 1.00 6.37 2.58
C ASP A 173 0.32 7.11 3.74
N SER A 174 -0.15 8.34 3.52
CA SER A 174 -0.97 9.06 4.51
C SER A 174 -2.26 8.29 4.85
N LEU A 175 -2.95 7.74 3.84
CA LEU A 175 -4.13 6.89 4.06
C LEU A 175 -3.80 5.58 4.80
N GLU A 176 -2.64 4.97 4.52
CA GLU A 176 -2.18 3.77 5.23
C GLU A 176 -1.91 4.07 6.71
N ASN A 177 -1.47 5.29 7.00
CA ASN A 177 -1.19 5.77 8.35
C ASN A 177 -2.39 6.44 9.03
N ASP A 178 -3.62 6.05 8.67
CA ASP A 178 -4.87 6.52 9.28
C ASP A 178 -5.19 8.03 9.12
N VAL A 179 -4.50 8.75 8.22
CA VAL A 179 -4.94 10.12 7.88
C VAL A 179 -6.29 10.02 7.16
N PRO A 180 -7.36 10.68 7.65
CA PRO A 180 -8.67 10.55 7.03
C PRO A 180 -8.69 11.10 5.61
N GLN A 181 -9.38 10.40 4.71
CA GLN A 181 -9.50 10.79 3.30
C GLN A 181 -10.06 12.20 3.14
N GLU A 182 -11.03 12.58 3.98
CA GLU A 182 -11.63 13.92 3.98
C GLU A 182 -10.60 15.01 4.31
N SER A 183 -9.61 14.70 5.16
CA SER A 183 -8.52 15.61 5.51
C SER A 183 -7.58 15.84 4.34
N LEU A 184 -7.22 14.76 3.64
CA LEU A 184 -6.38 14.86 2.44
C LEU A 184 -7.10 15.59 1.31
N PHE A 185 -8.39 15.34 1.13
CA PHE A 185 -9.22 16.07 0.17
C PHE A 185 -9.26 17.58 0.50
N TRP A 186 -9.50 17.91 1.77
CA TRP A 186 -9.51 19.30 2.23
C TRP A 186 -8.15 19.97 2.04
N LEU A 187 -7.06 19.27 2.37
CA LEU A 187 -5.68 19.74 2.19
C LEU A 187 -5.42 20.08 0.72
N LEU A 188 -5.71 19.17 -0.20
CA LEU A 188 -5.52 19.37 -1.63
C LEU A 188 -6.31 20.59 -2.12
N LYS A 189 -7.58 20.69 -1.74
CA LYS A 189 -8.48 21.76 -2.16
C LYS A 189 -8.06 23.14 -1.63
N THR A 190 -7.84 23.22 -0.32
CA THR A 190 -7.47 24.48 0.34
C THR A 190 -6.07 24.90 -0.05
N GLY A 191 -5.10 23.98 -0.09
CA GLY A 191 -3.74 24.24 -0.55
C GLY A 191 -3.71 24.77 -1.99
N THR A 192 -4.48 24.17 -2.90
CA THR A 192 -4.63 24.66 -4.28
C THR A 192 -5.21 26.08 -4.30
N THR A 193 -6.22 26.35 -3.49
CA THR A 193 -6.85 27.68 -3.40
C THR A 193 -5.89 28.74 -2.85
N GLU A 194 -5.02 28.35 -1.92
CA GLU A 194 -3.95 29.18 -1.36
C GLU A 194 -2.79 29.40 -2.34
N GLY A 195 -2.77 28.69 -3.47
CA GLY A 195 -1.71 28.76 -4.47
C GLY A 195 -0.45 27.99 -4.07
N LYS A 196 -0.57 27.01 -3.16
CA LYS A 196 0.52 26.08 -2.82
C LYS A 196 0.83 25.19 -4.01
N ASN A 197 2.11 24.94 -4.22
CA ASN A 197 2.54 23.97 -5.22
C ASN A 197 2.40 22.53 -4.69
N ILE A 198 2.60 21.56 -5.58
CA ILE A 198 2.44 20.14 -5.24
C ILE A 198 3.44 19.68 -4.18
N GLU A 199 4.67 20.21 -4.20
CA GLU A 199 5.70 19.89 -3.21
C GLU A 199 5.33 20.40 -1.80
N GLU A 200 4.77 21.60 -1.68
CA GLU A 200 4.27 22.12 -0.40
C GLU A 200 3.10 21.28 0.13
N ILE A 201 2.21 20.82 -0.75
CA ILE A 201 1.09 19.96 -0.36
C ILE A 201 1.58 18.56 0.05
N SER A 202 2.60 18.03 -0.64
CA SER A 202 3.18 16.73 -0.32
C SER A 202 3.87 16.75 1.04
N GLU A 203 4.67 17.79 1.33
CA GLU A 203 5.31 17.99 2.65
C GLU A 203 4.26 18.02 3.77
N ILE A 204 3.15 18.76 3.59
CA ILE A 204 2.08 18.79 4.58
C ILE A 204 1.43 17.40 4.73
N SER A 205 1.20 16.68 3.63
CA SER A 205 0.61 15.33 3.67
C SER A 205 1.48 14.34 4.44
N GLU A 206 2.81 14.42 4.29
CA GLU A 206 3.78 13.62 5.05
C GLU A 206 3.76 13.98 6.54
N GLU A 207 3.68 15.27 6.88
CA GLU A 207 3.56 15.70 8.27
C GLU A 207 2.27 15.20 8.92
N LEU A 208 1.14 15.25 8.21
CA LEU A 208 -0.13 14.69 8.69
C LEU A 208 -0.03 13.18 8.92
N SER A 209 0.64 12.48 7.99
CA SER A 209 0.93 11.04 8.09
C SER A 209 1.73 10.72 9.35
N TYR A 210 2.80 11.49 9.61
CA TYR A 210 3.62 11.36 10.80
C TYR A 210 2.84 11.64 12.10
N LEU A 211 2.02 12.69 12.12
CA LEU A 211 1.19 13.02 13.29
C LEU A 211 0.17 11.93 13.60
N SER A 212 -0.41 11.33 12.55
CA SER A 212 -1.35 10.21 12.69
C SER A 212 -0.66 8.96 13.25
N LEU A 213 0.54 8.61 12.77
CA LEU A 213 1.36 7.55 13.36
C LEU A 213 1.68 7.81 14.83
N LEU A 214 2.07 9.05 15.18
CA LEU A 214 2.35 9.43 16.56
C LEU A 214 1.11 9.27 17.46
N ALA A 215 -0.08 9.59 16.94
CA ALA A 215 -1.34 9.39 17.63
C ALA A 215 -1.62 7.91 17.90
N THR A 216 -1.46 7.07 16.87
CA THR A 216 -1.62 5.61 16.98
C THR A 216 -0.64 5.01 17.98
N ASP A 217 0.64 5.41 17.93
CA ASP A 217 1.68 4.98 18.87
C ASP A 217 1.41 5.45 20.31
N SER A 218 0.66 6.55 20.46
CA SER A 218 0.20 7.06 21.75
C SER A 218 -1.07 6.37 22.26
N GLY A 219 -1.62 5.42 21.50
CA GLY A 219 -2.76 4.59 21.89
C GLY A 219 -4.12 5.12 21.44
N LEU A 220 -4.17 6.13 20.59
CA LEU A 220 -5.42 6.59 19.99
C LEU A 220 -5.88 5.58 18.93
N SER A 221 -7.18 5.35 18.88
CA SER A 221 -7.84 4.57 17.83
C SER A 221 -7.99 5.37 16.53
N SER A 222 -8.17 4.68 15.40
CA SER A 222 -8.42 5.30 14.09
C SER A 222 -9.67 6.20 14.12
N GLU A 223 -10.70 5.84 14.91
CA GLU A 223 -11.90 6.67 15.10
C GLU A 223 -11.60 7.97 15.87
N GLU A 224 -10.76 7.93 16.90
CA GLU A 224 -10.35 9.11 17.66
C GLU A 224 -9.47 10.05 16.82
N ILE A 225 -8.53 9.47 16.06
CA ILE A 225 -7.72 10.20 15.08
C ILE A 225 -8.63 10.89 14.05
N SER A 226 -9.57 10.14 13.47
CA SER A 226 -10.51 10.70 12.49
C SER A 226 -11.34 11.86 13.04
N LEU A 227 -11.81 11.75 14.29
CA LEU A 227 -12.56 12.82 14.95
C LEU A 227 -11.69 14.06 15.22
N LEU A 228 -10.43 13.87 15.60
CA LEU A 228 -9.47 14.94 15.84
C LEU A 228 -9.21 15.72 14.55
N PHE A 229 -8.89 15.03 13.46
CA PHE A 229 -8.67 15.64 12.15
C PHE A 229 -9.92 16.38 11.66
N LYS A 230 -11.10 15.76 11.79
CA LYS A 230 -12.37 16.40 11.44
C LYS A 230 -12.60 17.70 12.20
N LYS A 231 -12.38 17.68 13.52
CA LYS A 231 -12.51 18.88 14.35
C LYS A 231 -11.50 19.95 13.95
N ALA A 232 -10.29 19.57 13.58
CA ALA A 232 -9.31 20.53 13.09
C ALA A 232 -9.76 21.18 11.77
N ILE A 233 -10.22 20.39 10.80
CA ILE A 233 -10.76 20.89 9.53
C ILE A 233 -11.93 21.86 9.75
N ASP A 234 -12.89 21.49 10.60
CA ASP A 234 -14.08 22.32 10.88
C ASP A 234 -13.73 23.70 11.50
N ASN A 235 -12.54 23.83 12.09
CA ASN A 235 -12.07 25.06 12.74
C ASN A 235 -10.96 25.79 11.96
N SER A 236 -10.67 25.36 10.72
CA SER A 236 -9.56 25.89 9.94
C SER A 236 -10.03 26.64 8.70
N ASN A 237 -9.40 27.77 8.41
CA ASN A 237 -9.61 28.50 7.15
C ASN A 237 -8.41 28.38 6.20
N SER A 238 -7.28 27.88 6.71
CA SER A 238 -6.06 27.70 5.94
C SER A 238 -5.35 26.38 6.27
N THR A 239 -4.48 25.92 5.39
CA THR A 239 -3.68 24.70 5.62
C THR A 239 -2.80 24.81 6.87
N GLU A 240 -2.29 26.01 7.17
CA GLU A 240 -1.52 26.30 8.39
C GLU A 240 -2.39 26.20 9.65
N ASP A 241 -3.59 26.81 9.64
CA ASP A 241 -4.54 26.69 10.76
C ASP A 241 -4.90 25.22 11.02
N MET A 242 -5.07 24.42 9.97
CA MET A 242 -5.37 22.98 10.10
C MET A 242 -4.23 22.24 10.78
N CYS A 243 -2.98 22.48 10.35
CA CYS A 243 -1.82 21.83 10.96
C CYS A 243 -1.69 22.22 12.44
N GLU A 244 -1.84 23.51 12.76
CA GLU A 244 -1.79 24.00 14.16
C GLU A 244 -2.92 23.40 15.00
N ASN A 245 -4.15 23.33 14.46
CA ASN A 245 -5.28 22.74 15.16
C ASN A 245 -5.13 21.23 15.41
N ILE A 246 -4.55 20.48 14.47
CA ILE A 246 -4.25 19.05 14.64
C ILE A 246 -3.18 18.88 15.71
N GLN A 247 -2.06 19.61 15.63
CA GLN A 247 -0.98 19.53 16.60
C GLN A 247 -1.46 19.85 18.01
N ASN A 248 -2.17 20.97 18.20
CA ASN A 248 -2.71 21.37 19.50
C ASN A 248 -3.71 20.35 20.06
N SER A 249 -4.58 19.79 19.21
CA SER A 249 -5.55 18.77 19.65
C SER A 249 -4.85 17.47 20.02
N LEU A 250 -3.83 17.07 19.28
CA LEU A 250 -3.08 15.85 19.53
C LEU A 250 -2.26 15.94 20.82
N GLU A 251 -1.58 17.06 21.06
CA GLU A 251 -0.86 17.30 22.31
C GLU A 251 -1.79 17.22 23.53
N ALA A 252 -3.02 17.72 23.40
CA ALA A 252 -4.02 17.65 24.46
C ALA A 252 -4.47 16.21 24.74
N GLU A 253 -4.79 15.42 23.70
CA GLU A 253 -5.25 14.03 23.84
C GLU A 253 -4.13 13.09 24.32
N ILE A 254 -2.90 13.27 23.86
CA ILE A 254 -1.75 12.50 24.35
C ILE A 254 -1.49 12.82 25.83
N SER A 255 -1.67 14.08 26.24
CA SER A 255 -1.49 14.49 27.63
C SER A 255 -2.55 13.89 28.57
N THR A 256 -3.80 13.76 28.12
CA THR A 256 -4.88 13.11 28.90
C THR A 256 -4.68 11.60 29.00
N ALA A 257 -4.36 10.94 27.89
CA ALA A 257 -4.13 9.49 27.85
C ALA A 257 -3.00 9.02 28.80
N LYS A 258 -1.94 9.82 28.94
CA LYS A 258 -0.81 9.52 29.83
C LYS A 258 -1.16 9.56 31.32
N ILE A 259 -2.21 10.26 31.71
CA ILE A 259 -2.68 10.34 33.11
C ILE A 259 -3.52 9.10 33.45
N GLU A 260 -4.31 8.59 32.50
CA GLU A 260 -5.20 7.43 32.73
C GLU A 260 -4.45 6.09 32.70
N GLY A 261 -3.35 5.96 31.94
CA GLY A 261 -2.49 4.77 31.94
C GLY A 261 -1.59 4.61 33.18
N GLY A 262 -1.64 5.56 34.12
CA GLY A 262 -0.73 5.68 35.27
C GLY A 262 -1.27 5.25 36.63
N GLU A 263 -2.47 4.68 36.75
CA GLU A 263 -2.98 4.17 38.03
C GLU A 263 -2.36 2.80 38.39
N GLY A 264 -1.06 2.84 38.69
CA GLY A 264 -0.47 1.93 39.66
C GLY A 264 -1.14 2.16 41.01
N LYS A 265 -2.00 1.20 41.39
CA LYS A 265 -2.57 0.98 42.73
C LYS A 265 -1.72 1.63 43.85
N PRO A 266 -2.21 2.67 44.55
CA PRO A 266 -1.51 3.19 45.72
C PRO A 266 -1.50 2.11 46.80
N SER A 267 -0.32 1.57 47.07
CA SER A 267 -0.08 0.72 48.23
C SER A 267 -0.16 1.61 49.47
N ALA A 268 -1.35 1.65 50.07
CA ALA A 268 -1.56 2.30 51.36
C ALA A 268 -0.74 1.59 52.44
N THR A 269 0.38 2.20 52.82
CA THR A 269 0.99 1.99 54.13
C THR A 269 0.09 2.60 55.20
N SER A 270 -0.55 1.74 55.98
CA SER A 270 -0.99 2.06 57.34
C SER A 270 -0.66 0.90 58.26
N ASP A 271 0.24 1.19 59.19
CA ASP A 271 0.61 0.42 60.37
C ASP A 271 -0.60 -0.13 61.14
N THR A 272 -0.55 -1.40 61.54
CA THR A 272 -0.47 -1.79 62.97
C THR A 272 -0.39 -3.33 63.09
N GLY A 273 0.52 -3.78 63.94
CA GLY A 273 0.98 -5.16 63.99
C GLY A 273 0.03 -6.18 64.62
N THR A 274 0.40 -7.45 64.49
CA THR A 274 0.49 -8.50 65.54
C THR A 274 0.91 -9.82 64.86
N LEU A 275 2.03 -10.40 65.29
CA LEU A 275 2.44 -11.80 65.05
C LEU A 275 1.48 -12.76 65.80
N PRO A 276 1.31 -14.07 65.45
CA PRO A 276 2.43 -14.97 65.16
C PRO A 276 2.18 -16.19 64.22
N THR A 277 3.30 -16.91 63.98
CA THR A 277 3.45 -18.38 63.77
C THR A 277 3.00 -19.06 62.47
N SER A 278 4.02 -19.41 61.67
CA SER A 278 4.48 -20.78 61.33
C SER A 278 3.51 -21.86 60.81
N THR A 279 4.03 -22.55 59.78
CA THR A 279 4.13 -24.01 59.56
C THR A 279 3.29 -24.65 58.42
N THR A 280 4.05 -25.28 57.52
CA THR A 280 3.87 -26.62 56.87
C THR A 280 2.83 -26.87 55.78
N GLU A 281 3.40 -27.33 54.65
CA GLU A 281 3.09 -28.56 53.89
C GLU A 281 1.71 -28.76 53.21
N SER A 282 1.82 -29.08 51.90
CA SER A 282 0.94 -29.81 50.96
C SER A 282 0.13 -30.99 51.57
N PRO A 283 -0.86 -31.64 50.90
CA PRO A 283 -0.92 -31.97 49.46
C PRO A 283 -2.31 -32.18 48.76
N VAL A 284 -2.24 -32.37 47.43
CA VAL A 284 -2.99 -33.27 46.50
C VAL A 284 -4.46 -33.67 46.78
N GLU A 285 -5.33 -33.43 45.77
CA GLU A 285 -6.58 -34.18 45.46
C GLU A 285 -6.98 -33.83 43.99
N ILE A 286 -6.79 -34.65 42.94
CA ILE A 286 -7.52 -35.82 42.40
C ILE A 286 -9.05 -35.75 42.35
N GLY A 287 -9.61 -35.81 41.13
CA GLY A 287 -11.00 -36.17 40.79
C GLY A 287 -11.98 -34.99 40.80
N GLU A 288 -12.99 -34.84 39.93
CA GLU A 288 -13.70 -35.76 39.04
C GLU A 288 -14.41 -34.95 37.92
N THR A 289 -14.62 -35.55 36.75
CA THR A 289 -15.69 -35.16 35.79
C THR A 289 -17.05 -35.55 36.41
N PRO A 290 -18.20 -34.88 36.15
CA PRO A 290 -18.98 -35.18 34.93
C PRO A 290 -19.99 -34.10 34.43
N THR A 291 -20.54 -34.37 33.23
CA THR A 291 -21.93 -34.09 32.76
C THR A 291 -22.21 -32.80 31.95
N GLN A 292 -22.18 -32.99 30.63
CA GLN A 292 -23.27 -32.80 29.66
C GLN A 292 -24.51 -31.98 30.09
N GLU A 293 -24.76 -30.86 29.39
CA GLU A 293 -26.10 -30.29 29.24
C GLU A 293 -26.47 -30.15 27.76
N THR A 294 -27.72 -30.47 27.48
CA THR A 294 -28.37 -30.57 26.18
C THR A 294 -29.21 -29.31 25.97
N GLY A 295 -29.24 -28.72 24.77
CA GLY A 295 -30.05 -27.53 24.50
C GLY A 295 -30.24 -27.21 23.02
N GLU A 296 -31.30 -27.81 22.48
CA GLU A 296 -32.16 -27.50 21.32
C GLU A 296 -31.82 -26.37 20.32
N ALA A 297 -31.97 -26.72 19.04
CA ALA A 297 -32.01 -25.84 17.88
C ALA A 297 -33.43 -25.30 17.62
N PRO A 298 -33.59 -24.08 17.06
CA PRO A 298 -34.77 -23.69 16.33
C PRO A 298 -34.58 -23.87 14.81
N THR A 299 -35.44 -24.70 14.24
CA THR A 299 -35.86 -24.68 12.84
C THR A 299 -36.54 -23.36 12.48
N GLU A 300 -36.06 -22.67 11.45
CA GLU A 300 -36.94 -21.89 10.56
C GLU A 300 -36.64 -22.19 9.09
N THR A 301 -37.70 -22.65 8.44
CA THR A 301 -37.90 -22.87 7.01
C THR A 301 -37.96 -21.54 6.25
N GLY A 302 -37.01 -21.34 5.33
CA GLY A 302 -37.05 -20.28 4.32
C GLY A 302 -36.84 -20.87 2.93
N SER A 303 -37.85 -20.73 2.08
CA SER A 303 -37.99 -21.34 0.76
C SER A 303 -36.81 -21.08 -0.21
N ALA A 304 -36.42 -22.15 -0.90
CA ALA A 304 -35.50 -22.11 -2.03
C ALA A 304 -36.13 -21.43 -3.26
N PRO A 305 -35.41 -20.58 -4.01
CA PRO A 305 -35.84 -20.11 -5.33
C PRO A 305 -35.64 -21.20 -6.40
N GLU A 306 -36.62 -21.34 -7.28
CA GLU A 306 -36.59 -22.20 -8.46
C GLU A 306 -35.44 -21.83 -9.44
N PRO A 307 -34.85 -22.83 -10.14
CA PRO A 307 -33.83 -22.59 -11.15
C PRO A 307 -34.45 -21.99 -12.42
N SER A 308 -33.95 -20.83 -12.83
CA SER A 308 -34.27 -20.20 -14.10
C SER A 308 -33.71 -21.00 -15.28
N THR A 309 -34.58 -21.31 -16.23
CA THR A 309 -34.32 -21.93 -17.53
C THR A 309 -33.36 -21.07 -18.37
N PRO A 310 -32.40 -21.66 -19.10
CA PRO A 310 -31.54 -20.92 -20.02
C PRO A 310 -32.31 -20.50 -21.30
N PRO A 311 -31.93 -19.38 -21.95
CA PRO A 311 -32.53 -18.94 -23.21
C PRO A 311 -32.20 -19.90 -24.36
N ALA A 312 -33.16 -20.06 -25.27
CA ALA A 312 -33.03 -20.85 -26.49
C ALA A 312 -31.98 -20.26 -27.44
N GLU A 313 -31.14 -21.12 -28.01
CA GLU A 313 -30.25 -20.82 -29.12
C GLU A 313 -31.06 -20.41 -30.37
N GLU A 314 -30.87 -19.17 -30.84
CA GLU A 314 -31.29 -18.78 -32.19
C GLU A 314 -30.30 -19.31 -33.22
N THR A 315 -30.74 -20.25 -34.04
CA THR A 315 -30.05 -20.69 -35.25
C THR A 315 -29.99 -19.59 -36.30
N PRO A 316 -28.85 -19.37 -37.00
CA PRO A 316 -28.73 -18.38 -38.05
C PRO A 316 -29.47 -18.80 -39.33
N SER A 317 -30.10 -17.82 -39.99
CA SER A 317 -30.77 -17.99 -41.29
C SER A 317 -29.76 -18.16 -42.43
N PRO A 318 -30.09 -18.92 -43.50
CA PRO A 318 -29.18 -19.15 -44.62
C PRO A 318 -29.06 -17.90 -45.52
N PRO A 319 -27.95 -17.77 -46.30
CA PRO A 319 -27.74 -16.62 -47.16
C PRO A 319 -28.70 -16.63 -48.36
N GLU A 320 -29.27 -15.46 -48.66
CA GLU A 320 -29.96 -15.21 -49.93
C GLU A 320 -28.95 -15.16 -51.08
N ASN A 321 -29.38 -15.69 -52.22
CA ASN A 321 -28.63 -15.91 -53.45
C ASN A 321 -28.77 -14.72 -54.40
#